data_AF-A0A7J6VUY2-F1
#
_entry.id   AF-A0A7J6VUY2-F1
#
_cell.length_a   1.000
_cell.length_b   1.000
_cell.length_c   1.000
_cell.angle_alpha   90.00
_cell.angle_beta   90.00
_cell.angle_gamma   90.00
#
_symmetry.space_group_name_H-M   'P 1'
#
loop_
_entity.id
_entity.type
_entity.pdbx_description
1 polymer ?
#
loop_
_entity_poly.entity_id
_entity_poly.type
_entity_poly.pdbx_seq_one_letter_code
_entity_poly.pdbx_strand_id
1 'polypeptide(L)'
;MCGYQLQVINESITIHDSSGKEIESQLIPIANASLKLRNYYVQAYLGKSLSVTPKYWLAFMATAPPLGFSTYILSNVKNSGSLTTLSTIYTSLGSENDSLEVGQGNLKLTYAVDKGKLIHYTNSRSLVSVGLRLFLQITVLYSLFGFFSFGFFPT
;
A
#
# COMPACT_ATOMS: atom_id res chain seq x y z
N MET A 1 0.27 -15.01 8.66
CA MET A 1 -0.62 -13.86 8.93
C MET A 1 -0.77 -13.10 7.62
N CYS A 2 -1.99 -12.79 7.21
CA CYS A 2 -2.25 -12.03 5.99
C CYS A 2 -2.95 -10.71 6.35
N GLY A 3 -2.63 -9.64 5.63
CA GLY A 3 -3.37 -8.39 5.74
C GLY A 3 -4.74 -8.53 5.07
N TYR A 4 -5.80 -8.23 5.80
CA TYR A 4 -7.17 -8.27 5.30
C TYR A 4 -7.74 -6.84 5.25
N GLN A 5 -8.49 -6.52 4.20
CA GLN A 5 -9.06 -5.18 3.98
C GLN A 5 -10.52 -5.27 3.54
N LEU A 6 -11.38 -4.45 4.15
CA LEU A 6 -12.80 -4.37 3.82
C LEU A 6 -13.33 -2.94 3.87
N GLN A 7 -14.36 -2.63 3.08
CA GLN A 7 -14.93 -1.28 3.00
C GLN A 7 -15.91 -1.04 4.15
N VAL A 8 -15.77 0.10 4.82
CA VAL A 8 -16.64 0.53 5.93
C VAL A 8 -17.09 1.98 5.77
N ILE A 9 -18.21 2.31 6.40
CA ILE A 9 -18.83 3.64 6.34
C ILE A 9 -18.52 4.44 7.60
N ASN A 10 -18.38 3.75 8.75
CA ASN A 10 -18.22 4.37 10.05
C ASN A 10 -16.75 4.52 10.41
N GLU A 11 -16.44 5.58 11.16
CA GLU A 11 -15.09 5.87 11.68
C GLU A 11 -14.81 5.14 13.00
N SER A 12 -15.86 4.81 13.76
CA SER A 12 -15.78 4.28 15.12
C SER A 12 -16.04 2.78 15.14
N ILE A 13 -15.04 2.00 14.74
CA ILE A 13 -15.14 0.55 14.61
C ILE A 13 -14.11 -0.14 15.51
N THR A 14 -14.43 -1.32 16.03
CA THR A 14 -13.46 -2.25 16.64
C THR A 14 -13.60 -3.65 16.07
N ILE A 15 -12.49 -4.39 16.11
CA ILE A 15 -12.43 -5.77 15.65
C ILE A 15 -12.03 -6.65 16.82
N HIS A 16 -12.81 -7.69 17.07
CA HIS A 16 -12.49 -8.71 18.07
C HIS A 16 -12.28 -10.06 17.38
N ASP A 17 -11.35 -10.87 17.89
CA ASP A 17 -11.26 -12.27 17.49
C ASP A 17 -12.36 -13.12 18.14
N SER A 18 -12.40 -14.41 17.79
CA SER A 18 -13.35 -15.36 18.38
C SER A 18 -13.19 -15.56 19.88
N SER A 19 -12.07 -15.15 20.49
CA SER A 19 -11.85 -15.17 21.93
C SER A 19 -12.30 -13.88 22.63
N GLY A 20 -12.78 -12.89 21.87
CA GLY A 20 -13.22 -11.59 22.36
C GLY A 20 -12.08 -10.57 22.52
N LYS A 21 -10.85 -10.94 22.16
CA LYS A 21 -9.70 -10.03 22.25
C LYS A 21 -9.75 -9.02 21.10
N GLU A 22 -9.60 -7.74 21.44
CA GLU A 22 -9.51 -6.68 20.44
C GLU A 22 -8.21 -6.78 19.63
N ILE A 23 -8.32 -6.54 18.32
CA ILE A 23 -7.22 -6.59 17.36
C ILE A 23 -6.91 -5.18 16.88
N GLU A 24 -5.61 -4.87 16.83
CA GLU A 24 -5.12 -3.64 16.23
C GLU A 24 -5.54 -3.55 14.75
N SER A 25 -6.10 -2.41 14.40
CA SER A 25 -6.57 -2.18 13.03
C SER A 25 -6.34 -0.74 12.61
N GLN A 26 -6.40 -0.51 11.30
CA GLN A 26 -6.21 0.80 10.70
C GLN A 26 -7.36 1.15 9.77
N LEU A 27 -7.85 2.38 9.85
CA LEU A 27 -8.83 2.94 8.92
C LEU A 27 -8.12 3.81 7.89
N ILE A 28 -8.25 3.46 6.62
CA ILE A 28 -7.57 4.12 5.50
C ILE A 28 -8.62 4.81 4.62
N PRO A 29 -8.58 6.14 4.43
CA PRO A 29 -9.52 6.83 3.56
C PRO A 29 -9.51 6.28 2.13
N ILE A 30 -10.69 6.08 1.55
CA ILE A 30 -10.80 5.57 0.18
C ILE A 30 -10.50 6.69 -0.82
N ALA A 31 -9.57 6.45 -1.74
CA ALA A 31 -9.26 7.40 -2.80
C ALA A 31 -10.45 7.60 -3.77
N ASN A 32 -10.65 8.84 -4.22
CA ASN A 32 -11.72 9.20 -5.16
C ASN A 32 -11.69 8.39 -6.46
N ALA A 33 -10.50 8.03 -6.96
CA ALA A 33 -10.34 7.19 -8.14
C ALA A 33 -10.96 5.79 -7.92
N SER A 34 -10.74 5.19 -6.76
CA SER A 34 -11.32 3.89 -6.40
C SER A 34 -12.84 3.94 -6.28
N LEU A 35 -13.40 5.03 -5.74
CA LEU A 35 -14.85 5.24 -5.67
C LEU A 35 -15.49 5.35 -7.07
N LYS A 36 -14.85 6.09 -7.98
CA LYS A 36 -15.31 6.22 -9.37
C LYS A 36 -15.32 4.87 -10.09
N LEU A 37 -14.25 4.08 -9.96
CA LEU A 37 -14.15 2.74 -10.54
C LEU A 37 -15.22 1.81 -9.99
N ARG A 38 -15.43 1.79 -8.66
CA ARG A 38 -16.49 1.01 -8.03
C ARG A 38 -17.86 1.36 -8.61
N ASN A 39 -18.20 2.64 -8.69
CA ASN A 39 -19.50 3.07 -9.19
C ASN A 39 -19.71 2.67 -10.65
N TYR A 40 -18.68 2.83 -11.49
CA TYR A 40 -18.72 2.43 -12.89
C TYR A 40 -18.99 0.93 -13.04
N TYR A 41 -18.20 0.09 -12.37
CA TYR A 41 -18.31 -1.36 -12.52
C TYR A 41 -19.56 -1.94 -11.84
N VAL A 42 -20.03 -1.33 -10.74
CA VAL A 42 -21.31 -1.74 -10.15
C VAL A 42 -22.47 -1.44 -11.08
N GLN A 43 -22.49 -0.29 -11.74
CA GLN A 43 -23.50 -0.01 -12.76
C GLN A 43 -23.38 -0.97 -13.95
N ALA A 44 -22.17 -1.23 -14.44
CA ALA A 44 -21.95 -2.07 -15.61
C ALA A 44 -22.34 -3.54 -15.37
N TYR A 45 -22.00 -4.10 -14.21
CA TYR A 45 -22.23 -5.52 -13.92
C TYR A 45 -23.56 -5.80 -13.20
N LEU A 46 -24.04 -4.89 -12.34
CA LEU A 46 -25.27 -5.08 -11.57
C LEU A 46 -26.45 -4.25 -12.09
N GLY A 47 -26.23 -3.33 -13.04
CA GLY A 47 -27.27 -2.48 -13.62
C GLY A 47 -27.85 -1.44 -12.66
N LYS A 48 -27.22 -1.24 -11.49
CA LYS A 48 -27.77 -0.42 -10.40
C LYS A 48 -26.77 0.62 -9.92
N SER A 49 -27.28 1.82 -9.62
CA SER A 49 -26.51 2.87 -8.97
C SER A 49 -26.43 2.64 -7.46
N LEU A 50 -25.26 2.88 -6.88
CA LEU A 50 -25.04 2.72 -5.44
C LEU A 50 -25.61 3.93 -4.68
N SER A 51 -26.48 3.66 -3.69
CA SER A 51 -26.95 4.68 -2.75
C SER A 51 -25.96 4.96 -1.61
N VAL A 52 -25.04 4.02 -1.35
CA VAL A 52 -24.13 4.08 -0.19
C VAL A 52 -22.69 4.12 -0.66
N THR A 53 -22.00 5.16 -0.21
CA THR A 53 -20.58 5.40 -0.50
C THR A 53 -19.76 5.05 0.74
N PRO A 54 -18.93 4.00 0.69
CA PRO A 54 -18.01 3.69 1.79
C PRO A 54 -16.96 4.81 1.91
N LYS A 55 -16.50 5.04 3.13
CA LYS A 55 -15.55 6.13 3.44
C LYS A 55 -14.14 5.63 3.69
N TYR A 56 -14.00 4.44 4.28
CA TYR A 56 -12.72 3.90 4.71
C TYR A 56 -12.54 2.43 4.29
N TRP A 57 -11.28 2.04 4.09
CA TRP A 57 -10.83 0.66 4.17
C TRP A 57 -10.43 0.37 5.60
N LEU A 58 -11.01 -0.65 6.20
CA LEU A 58 -10.55 -1.20 7.46
C LEU A 58 -9.52 -2.30 7.18
N ALA A 59 -8.28 -2.08 7.61
CA ALA A 59 -7.16 -2.98 7.44
C ALA A 59 -6.73 -3.59 8.78
N PHE A 60 -6.58 -4.90 8.84
CA PHE A 60 -6.11 -5.60 10.04
C PHE A 60 -5.41 -6.91 9.69
N MET A 61 -4.68 -7.47 10.65
CA MET A 61 -3.98 -8.74 10.46
C MET A 61 -4.88 -9.91 10.86
N ALA A 62 -5.14 -10.80 9.90
CA ALA A 62 -5.87 -12.03 10.12
C ALA A 62 -4.94 -13.25 10.11
N THR A 63 -5.30 -14.26 10.90
CA THR A 63 -4.62 -15.56 10.96
C THR A 63 -5.65 -16.65 10.90
N ALA A 64 -5.49 -17.58 9.96
CA ALA A 64 -6.33 -18.76 9.84
C ALA A 64 -5.46 -20.02 10.00
N PRO A 65 -5.99 -21.08 10.62
CA PRO A 65 -5.30 -22.37 10.67
C PRO A 65 -5.21 -22.97 9.26
N PRO A 66 -4.20 -23.82 8.99
CA PRO A 66 -4.13 -24.56 7.73
C PRO A 66 -5.43 -25.32 7.48
N LEU A 67 -6.02 -25.13 6.31
CA LEU A 67 -7.29 -25.75 5.89
C LEU A 67 -8.49 -25.45 6.80
N GLY A 68 -8.49 -24.34 7.55
CA GLY A 68 -9.62 -23.93 8.37
C GLY A 68 -10.00 -22.46 8.19
N PHE A 69 -10.83 -21.98 9.11
CA PHE A 69 -11.36 -20.61 9.11
C PHE A 69 -11.15 -19.96 10.48
N SER A 70 -11.12 -18.64 10.48
CA SER A 70 -11.12 -17.81 11.69
C SER A 70 -12.25 -16.81 11.61
N THR A 71 -12.85 -16.51 12.75
CA THR A 71 -13.96 -15.57 12.86
C THR A 71 -13.49 -14.30 13.54
N TYR A 72 -13.88 -13.16 12.97
CA TYR A 72 -13.65 -11.84 13.50
C TYR A 72 -14.97 -11.09 13.60
N ILE A 73 -15.19 -10.42 14.71
CA ILE A 73 -16.43 -9.72 15.01
C ILE A 73 -16.18 -8.22 14.89
N LEU A 74 -17.01 -7.58 14.07
CA LEU A 74 -16.98 -6.14 13.84
C LEU A 74 -18.05 -5.46 14.69
N SER A 75 -17.66 -4.46 15.48
CA SER A 75 -18.59 -3.69 16.31
C SER A 75 -18.40 -2.19 16.14
N ASN A 76 -19.49 -1.44 16.26
CA ASN A 76 -19.44 0.01 16.31
C ASN A 76 -19.21 0.46 17.75
N VAL A 77 -18.25 1.35 17.97
CA VAL A 77 -17.87 1.81 19.31
C VAL A 77 -18.41 3.19 19.61
N LYS A 78 -18.78 3.42 20.88
CA LYS A 78 -19.28 4.72 21.38
C LYS A 78 -18.19 5.57 22.08
N ASN A 79 -17.04 5.01 22.45
CA ASN A 79 -16.03 5.66 23.31
C ASN A 79 -14.57 5.57 22.80
N SER A 80 -13.72 6.49 23.27
CA SER A 80 -12.37 6.83 22.78
C SER A 80 -11.22 5.82 23.05
N GLY A 81 -11.51 4.55 23.34
CA GLY A 81 -10.51 3.55 23.80
C GLY A 81 -10.12 2.46 22.78
N SER A 82 -10.47 2.63 21.50
CA SER A 82 -10.27 1.61 20.45
C SER A 82 -8.81 1.52 19.99
N LEU A 83 -8.34 0.29 19.70
CA LEU A 83 -7.06 0.00 19.03
C LEU A 83 -7.11 0.28 17.51
N THR A 84 -8.18 0.90 17.04
CA THR A 84 -8.35 1.29 15.63
C THR A 84 -7.76 2.68 15.40
N THR A 85 -6.73 2.76 14.57
CA THR A 85 -6.05 4.02 14.26
C THR A 85 -6.48 4.54 12.89
N LEU A 86 -6.90 5.80 12.81
CA LEU A 86 -7.13 6.46 11.52
C LEU A 86 -5.79 6.78 10.85
N SER A 87 -5.59 6.30 9.63
CA SER A 87 -4.41 6.64 8.84
C SER A 87 -4.48 8.10 8.40
N THR A 88 -3.40 8.84 8.59
CA THR A 88 -3.28 10.21 8.10
C THR A 88 -2.95 10.20 6.61
N ILE A 89 -3.66 11.00 5.83
CA ILE A 89 -3.23 11.31 4.45
C ILE A 89 -2.08 12.29 4.56
N TYR A 90 -0.92 11.93 4.03
CA TYR A 90 0.22 12.82 3.99
C TYR A 90 -0.03 13.95 2.97
N THR A 91 -0.52 15.10 3.45
CA THR A 91 -0.56 16.35 2.68
C THR A 91 0.79 17.06 2.88
N SER A 92 1.76 16.78 2.02
CA SER A 92 3.03 17.51 2.05
C SER A 92 2.80 18.97 1.62
N LEU A 93 3.13 19.91 2.50
CA LEU A 93 3.48 21.30 2.12
C LEU A 93 4.96 21.39 1.68
N GLY A 94 5.50 20.29 1.14
CA GLY A 94 6.94 20.00 1.08
C GLY A 94 7.65 20.61 -0.12
N SER A 95 8.87 21.09 0.13
CA SER A 95 9.76 21.68 -0.86
C SER A 95 10.18 20.68 -1.95
N GLU A 96 10.76 21.17 -3.06
CA GLU A 96 11.16 20.37 -4.24
C GLU A 96 12.12 19.19 -3.91
N ASN A 97 12.74 19.17 -2.72
CA ASN A 97 13.68 18.14 -2.29
C ASN A 97 13.17 17.22 -1.16
N ASP A 98 11.89 17.31 -0.77
CA ASP A 98 11.37 16.45 0.29
C ASP A 98 11.27 14.98 -0.15
N SER A 99 11.62 14.09 0.78
CA SER A 99 11.51 12.65 0.59
C SER A 99 10.64 12.02 1.68
N LEU A 100 9.74 11.12 1.27
CA LEU A 100 8.85 10.37 2.15
C LEU A 100 9.35 8.95 2.35
N GLU A 101 9.61 8.56 3.59
CA GLU A 101 9.94 7.18 3.94
C GLU A 101 8.68 6.41 4.38
N VAL A 102 8.52 5.18 3.89
CA VAL A 102 7.40 4.29 4.21
C VAL A 102 7.92 2.90 4.57
N GLY A 103 7.43 2.35 5.70
CA GLY A 103 7.71 0.99 6.16
C GLY A 103 7.98 0.90 7.65
N GLN A 104 7.22 0.06 8.37
CA GLN A 104 7.36 -0.14 9.82
C GLN A 104 8.33 -1.29 10.19
N GLY A 105 8.83 -2.03 9.21
CA GLY A 105 9.68 -3.21 9.41
C GLY A 105 11.11 -3.05 8.88
N ASN A 106 11.74 -4.18 8.55
CA ASN A 106 13.11 -4.19 8.02
C ASN A 106 13.21 -3.58 6.61
N LEU A 107 12.12 -3.62 5.85
CA LEU A 107 12.04 -3.03 4.52
C LEU A 107 11.51 -1.59 4.64
N LYS A 108 12.28 -0.66 4.10
CA LYS A 108 11.96 0.77 4.01
C LYS A 108 12.05 1.24 2.56
N LEU A 109 11.07 2.02 2.15
CA LEU A 109 10.96 2.61 0.82
C LEU A 109 10.99 4.13 0.93
N THR A 110 11.84 4.79 0.16
CA THR A 110 11.92 6.26 0.13
C THR A 110 11.43 6.78 -1.22
N TYR A 111 10.47 7.70 -1.18
CA TYR A 111 9.86 8.33 -2.34
C TYR A 111 10.26 9.80 -2.40
N ALA A 112 10.53 10.31 -3.61
CA ALA A 112 10.60 11.74 -3.84
C ALA A 112 9.18 12.32 -3.87
N VAL A 113 8.91 13.32 -3.03
CA VAL A 113 7.56 13.87 -2.83
C VAL A 113 7.07 14.61 -4.07
N ASP A 114 7.96 15.31 -4.76
CA ASP A 114 7.70 16.10 -5.97
C ASP A 114 7.04 15.28 -7.10
N LYS A 115 7.52 14.05 -7.31
CA LYS A 115 7.12 13.17 -8.42
C LYS A 115 6.39 11.91 -7.94
N GLY A 116 6.24 11.70 -6.64
CA GLY A 116 5.74 10.45 -6.06
C GLY A 116 6.55 9.22 -6.49
N LYS A 117 7.82 9.41 -6.86
CA LYS A 117 8.65 8.36 -7.47
C LYS A 117 9.51 7.68 -6.41
N LEU A 118 9.54 6.35 -6.41
CA LEU A 118 10.46 5.59 -5.56
C LEU A 118 11.91 5.87 -5.97
N ILE A 119 12.72 6.33 -5.02
CA ILE A 119 14.13 6.69 -5.24
C ILE A 119 15.10 5.77 -4.51
N HIS A 120 14.67 5.12 -3.45
CA HIS A 120 15.55 4.28 -2.64
C HIS A 120 14.77 3.13 -1.99
N TYR A 121 15.42 1.97 -1.87
CA TYR A 121 14.94 0.87 -1.04
C TYR A 121 16.06 0.38 -0.14
N THR A 122 15.71 0.08 1.11
CA THR A 122 16.64 -0.47 2.10
C THR A 122 16.00 -1.64 2.82
N ASN A 123 16.73 -2.74 2.96
CA ASN A 123 16.37 -3.88 3.79
C ASN A 123 17.45 -4.09 4.86
N SER A 124 17.14 -3.72 6.10
CA SER A 124 18.07 -3.82 7.23
C SER A 124 18.40 -5.26 7.62
N ARG A 125 17.50 -6.23 7.36
CA ARG A 125 17.75 -7.65 7.65
C ARG A 125 18.82 -8.23 6.73
N SER A 126 18.81 -7.86 5.45
CA SER A 126 19.77 -8.35 4.47
C SER A 126 20.93 -7.37 4.23
N LEU A 127 20.95 -6.22 4.90
CA LEU A 127 21.90 -5.12 4.71
C LEU A 127 21.94 -4.58 3.27
N VAL A 128 20.85 -4.78 2.50
CA VAL A 128 20.79 -4.31 1.11
C VAL A 128 20.23 -2.90 1.08
N SER A 129 20.93 -1.99 0.40
CA SER A 129 20.49 -0.60 0.19
C SER A 129 20.77 -0.22 -1.25
N VAL A 130 19.73 0.23 -1.97
CA VAL A 130 19.80 0.47 -3.41
C VAL A 130 19.09 1.76 -3.78
N GLY A 131 19.83 2.67 -4.40
CA GLY A 131 19.31 3.87 -5.04
C GLY A 131 18.76 3.57 -6.43
N LEU A 132 17.47 3.78 -6.63
CA LEU A 132 16.77 3.55 -7.89
C LEU A 132 16.91 4.70 -8.90
N ARG A 133 17.69 5.74 -8.54
CA ARG A 133 18.05 6.86 -9.43
C ARG A 133 19.00 6.44 -10.57
N LEU A 134 19.67 5.29 -10.47
CA LEU A 134 20.77 4.88 -11.37
C LEU A 134 20.45 3.72 -12.34
N PHE A 135 19.34 3.00 -12.18
CA PHE A 135 19.02 1.89 -13.11
C PHE A 135 18.71 2.36 -14.53
N LEU A 136 18.31 3.62 -14.73
CA LEU A 136 18.10 4.19 -16.06
C LEU A 136 19.41 4.51 -16.79
N GLN A 137 20.54 4.69 -16.09
CA GLN A 137 21.83 4.94 -16.77
C GLN A 137 22.50 3.65 -17.24
N ILE A 138 22.30 2.54 -16.53
CA ILE A 138 22.91 1.25 -16.90
C ILE A 138 22.33 0.73 -18.22
N THR A 139 21.01 0.85 -18.45
CA THR A 139 20.41 0.46 -19.74
C THR A 139 20.89 1.33 -20.91
N VAL A 140 21.18 2.62 -20.68
CA VAL A 140 21.69 3.53 -21.72
C VAL A 140 23.16 3.21 -22.05
N LEU A 141 23.97 2.79 -21.07
CA LEU A 141 25.36 2.42 -21.31
C LEU A 141 25.49 1.15 -22.16
N TYR A 142 24.61 0.16 -21.95
CA TYR A 142 24.60 -1.07 -22.76
C TYR A 142 24.15 -0.85 -24.21
N SER A 143 23.30 0.15 -24.50
CA SER A 143 22.94 0.46 -25.90
C SER A 143 24.01 1.31 -26.62
N LEU A 144 24.81 2.09 -25.88
CA LEU A 144 25.90 2.88 -26.46
C LEU A 144 27.15 2.04 -26.79
N PHE A 145 27.44 0.99 -26.01
CA PHE A 145 28.61 0.13 -26.22
C PHE A 145 28.37 -1.09 -27.12
N GLY A 146 27.12 -1.36 -27.52
CA GLY A 146 26.78 -2.49 -28.40
C GLY A 146 27.07 -2.30 -29.89
N PHE A 147 27.68 -1.16 -30.30
CA PHE A 147 27.90 -0.80 -31.72
C PHE A 147 29.36 -0.82 -32.19
N PHE A 148 30.32 -1.34 -31.40
CA PHE A 148 31.70 -1.51 -31.87
C PHE A 148 31.98 -2.93 -32.38
N SER A 149 31.88 -3.06 -33.70
CA SER A 149 32.40 -4.06 -34.63
C SER A 149 33.06 -5.34 -34.08
N PHE A 150 32.41 -6.47 -34.32
CA PHE A 150 33.11 -7.70 -34.71
C PHE A 150 33.44 -7.62 -36.20
N GLY A 151 34.72 -7.60 -36.56
CA GLY A 151 35.12 -7.70 -37.96
C GLY A 151 36.62 -7.69 -38.19
N PHE A 152 37.09 -8.82 -38.73
CA PHE A 152 38.35 -9.06 -39.45
C PHE A 152 39.57 -9.57 -38.68
N PHE A 153 39.76 -10.91 -38.74
CA PHE A 153 41.06 -11.57 -38.81
C PHE A 153 41.56 -11.53 -40.27
N PRO A 154 42.87 -11.34 -40.52
CA PRO A 154 43.52 -11.93 -41.67
C PRO A 154 44.47 -13.07 -41.25
N THR A 155 44.59 -13.98 -42.20
CA THR A 155 45.36 -15.23 -42.30
C THR A 155 46.82 -15.16 -41.90
#